data_AF-A0A498L6U4-F1
#
_entry.id   AF-A0A498L6U4-F1
#
_cell.length_a   1.000
_cell.length_b   1.000
_cell.length_c   1.000
_cell.angle_alpha   90.00
_cell.angle_beta   90.00
_cell.angle_gamma   90.00
#
_symmetry.space_group_name_H-M   'P 1'
#
loop_
_entity.id
_entity.type
_entity.pdbx_description
1 polymer ?
#
loop_
_entity_poly.entity_id
_entity_poly.type
_entity_poly.pdbx_seq_one_letter_code
_entity_poly.pdbx_strand_id
1 'polypeptide(L)'
;MASAGNTVSSFASKTKTKKKHFVAQKVKLFRASDPLLSVLMWGINHSAYAFWLEVVYVHILVGLFDCILRVKVVLHAININRELWCFVPWVKAEINELSHVQIPIMLMPDDFKAYSKIKVDNHLFNKENMPSHFKFKEYCPLVFRNLRERFSIDDQDFQNSLTRSAPLVSEAQGRSGARFHTSYDKRYVIKTISSEDVAEMHNILKKYHQYIVECHGTTLLPQFLGMYRLTVDGDETYMIVTRNVFSHRLSVYKKYDLKGSTVAREASDKEKAKELPTYKDNDFINDGQKIYIDEESKKTFLDKLRKDVEFLALLKLMDYSLLVGIHDVERAEQEEVESEDNEGEEEGESDGGIIGTPPDSPSNTLDSAKPLSPGDFDPSIDVYAIKSHDNSPRKEVYFMAVIDILQHYDAKKKAAHAAKTVKHGAGAEISTVNPEQYSKRFYDFITTILP
;
A
#
# COMPACT_ATOMS: atom_id res chain seq x y z
N MET A 1 -38.88 70.48 -5.24
CA MET A 1 -37.58 69.78 -5.11
C MET A 1 -37.13 69.88 -3.66
N ALA A 2 -36.69 68.86 -2.93
CA ALA A 2 -36.76 67.41 -3.01
C ALA A 2 -36.62 66.92 -1.55
N SER A 3 -37.27 65.79 -1.25
CA SER A 3 -37.44 65.21 0.08
C SER A 3 -36.13 64.75 0.71
N ALA A 4 -36.03 64.95 2.03
CA ALA A 4 -35.08 64.26 2.89
C ALA A 4 -35.36 62.75 2.88
N GLY A 5 -34.29 61.95 2.81
CA GLY A 5 -34.31 60.50 2.95
C GLY A 5 -33.18 60.06 3.88
N ASN A 6 -33.55 59.56 5.05
CA ASN A 6 -32.66 58.86 5.97
C ASN A 6 -32.35 57.46 5.41
N THR A 7 -31.08 57.08 5.38
CA THR A 7 -30.68 55.68 5.20
C THR A 7 -29.67 55.29 6.28
N VAL A 8 -30.09 54.33 7.10
CA VAL A 8 -29.35 53.67 8.17
C VAL A 8 -28.17 52.89 7.58
N SER A 9 -26.94 53.13 8.04
CA SER A 9 -25.76 52.34 7.68
C SER A 9 -25.55 51.21 8.71
N SER A 10 -25.87 49.97 8.32
CA SER A 10 -25.58 48.77 9.09
C SER A 10 -24.10 48.38 8.97
N PHE A 11 -23.45 48.18 10.12
CA PHE A 11 -22.11 47.58 10.22
C PHE A 11 -22.12 46.13 9.69
N ALA A 12 -21.28 45.83 8.70
CA ALA A 12 -20.99 44.48 8.25
C ALA A 12 -19.49 44.17 8.42
N SER A 13 -19.20 43.21 9.29
CA SER A 13 -17.88 42.61 9.51
C SER A 13 -17.36 41.95 8.22
N LYS A 14 -16.24 42.45 7.67
CA LYS A 14 -15.57 41.88 6.50
C LYS A 14 -14.59 40.78 6.94
N THR A 15 -15.00 39.53 6.82
CA THR A 15 -14.09 38.37 6.91
C THR A 15 -13.16 38.36 5.68
N LYS A 16 -11.87 38.61 5.89
CA LYS A 16 -10.86 38.62 4.82
C LYS A 16 -10.47 37.19 4.43
N THR A 17 -10.95 36.71 3.27
CA THR A 17 -10.42 35.51 2.60
C THR A 17 -9.06 35.84 1.97
N LYS A 18 -7.97 35.29 2.50
CA LYS A 18 -6.64 35.45 1.90
C LYS A 18 -6.53 34.59 0.63
N LYS A 19 -6.66 35.19 -0.55
CA LYS A 19 -6.17 34.61 -1.81
C LYS A 19 -4.65 34.61 -1.77
N LYS A 20 -4.03 33.42 -1.67
CA LYS A 20 -2.57 33.27 -1.83
C LYS A 20 -2.26 33.13 -3.32
N HIS A 21 -1.43 34.03 -3.85
CA HIS A 21 -0.74 33.81 -5.12
C HIS A 21 0.44 32.87 -4.85
N PHE A 22 0.43 31.68 -5.45
CA PHE A 22 1.56 30.76 -5.41
C PHE A 22 2.54 31.13 -6.53
N VAL A 23 3.79 31.43 -6.17
CA VAL A 23 4.92 31.55 -7.10
C VAL A 23 5.24 30.14 -7.62
N ALA A 24 5.54 30.04 -8.92
CA ALA A 24 5.75 28.78 -9.64
C ALA A 24 6.85 27.92 -8.98
N GLN A 25 6.42 26.90 -8.24
CA GLN A 25 7.25 25.79 -7.83
C GLN A 25 7.29 24.81 -9.02
N LYS A 26 8.46 24.31 -9.42
CA LYS A 26 8.55 23.16 -10.34
C LYS A 26 8.00 21.92 -9.61
N VAL A 27 6.67 21.80 -9.56
CA VAL A 27 6.00 20.68 -8.89
C VAL A 27 6.17 19.43 -9.76
N LYS A 28 6.64 18.33 -9.16
CA LYS A 28 6.71 17.01 -9.78
C LYS A 28 5.32 16.69 -10.36
N LEU A 29 5.24 16.48 -11.67
CA LEU A 29 3.99 16.23 -12.37
C LEU A 29 3.62 14.75 -12.17
N PHE A 30 2.58 14.46 -11.38
CA PHE A 30 2.05 13.10 -11.25
C PHE A 30 1.18 12.80 -12.48
N ARG A 31 1.64 11.86 -13.30
CA ARG A 31 1.00 11.50 -14.58
C ARG A 31 0.50 10.07 -14.47
N ALA A 32 -0.80 9.87 -14.66
CA ALA A 32 -1.40 8.57 -14.90
C ALA A 32 -2.53 8.73 -15.94
N SER A 33 -2.81 7.68 -16.71
CA SER A 33 -3.92 7.67 -17.68
C SER A 33 -5.29 7.66 -17.00
N ASP A 34 -5.38 7.10 -15.79
CA ASP A 34 -6.57 7.15 -14.93
C ASP A 34 -6.51 8.39 -14.02
N PRO A 35 -7.48 9.33 -14.11
CA PRO A 35 -7.54 10.50 -13.23
C PRO A 35 -7.57 10.15 -11.74
N LEU A 36 -8.11 8.99 -11.36
CA LEU A 36 -8.11 8.52 -9.97
C LEU A 36 -6.69 8.24 -9.47
N LEU A 37 -5.84 7.64 -10.31
CA LEU A 37 -4.44 7.36 -9.95
C LEU A 37 -3.64 8.65 -9.84
N SER A 38 -3.86 9.63 -10.73
CA SER A 38 -3.23 10.94 -10.61
C SER A 38 -3.60 11.64 -9.29
N VAL A 39 -4.89 11.58 -8.90
CA VAL A 39 -5.36 12.14 -7.62
C VAL A 39 -4.80 11.38 -6.42
N LEU A 40 -4.70 10.04 -6.50
CA LEU A 40 -4.09 9.21 -5.46
C LEU A 40 -2.61 9.60 -5.26
N MET A 41 -1.82 9.62 -6.34
CA MET A 41 -0.40 9.96 -6.30
C MET A 41 -0.19 11.37 -5.74
N TRP A 42 -0.97 12.35 -6.21
CA TRP A 42 -0.94 13.71 -5.71
C TRP A 42 -1.26 13.78 -4.21
N GLY A 43 -2.30 13.05 -3.78
CA GLY A 43 -2.77 13.04 -2.40
C GLY A 43 -1.80 12.39 -1.44
N ILE A 44 -1.22 11.25 -1.79
CA ILE A 44 -0.17 10.57 -1.00
C ILE A 44 1.05 11.48 -0.87
N ASN A 45 1.50 12.06 -1.99
CA ASN A 45 2.61 13.00 -1.99
C ASN A 45 2.33 14.21 -1.10
N HIS A 46 1.12 14.79 -1.17
CA HIS A 46 0.75 15.93 -0.35
C HIS A 46 0.61 15.58 1.13
N SER A 47 0.08 14.39 1.46
CA SER A 47 -0.11 13.96 2.86
C SER A 47 1.22 13.81 3.57
N ALA A 48 2.25 13.32 2.87
CA ALA A 48 3.61 13.33 3.37
C ALA A 48 4.11 14.77 3.63
N TYR A 49 4.02 15.69 2.66
CA TYR A 49 4.51 17.06 2.81
C TYR A 49 3.69 17.96 3.76
N ALA A 50 2.40 17.70 3.96
CA ALA A 50 1.55 18.47 4.86
C ALA A 50 1.99 18.27 6.32
N PHE A 51 2.44 17.06 6.68
CA PHE A 51 3.09 16.79 7.94
C PHE A 51 4.42 17.55 8.09
N TRP A 52 5.25 17.57 7.04
CA TRP A 52 6.47 18.37 7.03
C TRP A 52 6.16 19.86 7.24
N LEU A 53 5.10 20.38 6.61
CA LEU A 53 4.71 21.78 6.75
C LEU A 53 4.13 22.10 8.13
N GLU A 54 3.33 21.24 8.77
CA GLU A 54 2.86 21.51 10.14
C GLU A 54 4.02 21.52 11.15
N VAL A 55 4.98 20.60 11.02
CA VAL A 55 6.17 20.54 11.87
C VAL A 55 7.06 21.77 11.64
N VAL A 56 7.30 22.11 10.37
CA VAL A 56 8.08 23.30 10.00
C VAL A 56 7.35 24.58 10.39
N TYR A 57 6.01 24.66 10.31
CA TYR A 57 5.26 25.87 10.66
C TYR A 57 5.20 26.10 12.17
N VAL A 58 5.04 25.04 12.97
CA VAL A 58 5.10 25.11 14.44
C VAL A 58 6.52 25.51 14.88
N HIS A 59 7.57 24.93 14.32
CA HIS A 59 8.94 25.28 14.67
C HIS A 59 9.43 26.61 14.08
N ILE A 60 8.96 27.03 12.89
CA ILE A 60 9.18 28.39 12.37
C ILE A 60 8.45 29.39 13.25
N LEU A 61 7.24 29.10 13.75
CA LEU A 61 6.53 29.98 14.68
C LEU A 61 7.22 30.07 16.04
N VAL A 62 7.70 28.95 16.60
CA VAL A 62 8.46 28.92 17.86
C VAL A 62 9.83 29.58 17.70
N GLY A 63 10.53 29.31 16.61
CA GLY A 63 11.80 29.93 16.24
C GLY A 63 11.66 31.42 15.89
N LEU A 64 10.57 31.84 15.24
CA LEU A 64 10.22 33.26 15.10
C LEU A 64 9.85 33.87 16.45
N PHE A 65 9.23 33.14 17.36
CA PHE A 65 8.92 33.66 18.71
C PHE A 65 10.19 33.88 19.54
N ASP A 66 11.11 32.91 19.53
CA ASP A 66 12.42 33.02 20.19
C ASP A 66 13.33 34.05 19.50
N CYS A 67 13.28 34.13 18.18
CA CYS A 67 13.99 35.16 17.42
C CYS A 67 13.38 36.54 17.70
N ILE A 68 12.05 36.70 17.74
CA ILE A 68 11.39 37.97 18.13
C ILE A 68 11.69 38.33 19.59
N LEU A 69 11.84 37.37 20.50
CA LEU A 69 12.28 37.61 21.88
C LEU A 69 13.75 38.05 21.95
N ARG A 70 14.65 37.41 21.20
CA ARG A 70 16.08 37.78 21.12
C ARG A 70 16.32 39.09 20.35
N VAL A 71 15.51 39.37 19.34
CA VAL A 71 15.55 40.57 18.49
C VAL A 71 14.96 41.78 19.22
N LYS A 72 14.03 41.59 20.16
CA LYS A 72 13.61 42.65 21.10
C LYS A 72 14.72 43.12 22.05
N VAL A 73 15.75 42.31 22.27
CA VAL A 73 16.93 42.70 23.07
C VAL A 73 17.98 43.42 22.22
N VAL A 74 17.95 43.31 20.89
CA VAL A 74 19.04 43.80 20.02
C VAL A 74 18.62 44.92 19.04
N LEU A 75 17.34 45.19 18.80
CA LEU A 75 16.94 46.34 17.98
C LEU A 75 16.93 47.67 18.77
N HIS A 76 18.13 48.19 19.03
CA HIS A 76 18.38 49.62 19.00
C HIS A 76 19.52 50.02 18.05
N ALA A 77 19.85 49.21 17.04
CA ALA A 77 20.75 49.66 16.00
C ALA A 77 20.63 48.81 14.73
N ILE A 78 20.59 49.52 13.60
CA ILE A 78 21.06 49.11 12.27
C ILE A 78 20.02 48.55 11.29
N ASN A 79 20.07 49.21 10.13
CA ASN A 79 19.30 49.15 8.91
C ASN A 79 19.53 47.80 8.19
N ILE A 80 18.51 46.95 8.15
CA ILE A 80 18.59 45.59 7.59
C ILE A 80 18.28 45.63 6.08
N ASN A 81 19.31 45.54 5.25
CA ASN A 81 19.12 45.21 3.84
C ASN A 81 20.36 44.50 3.26
N ARG A 82 20.70 43.30 3.77
CA ARG A 82 21.54 42.31 3.03
C ARG A 82 21.73 40.89 3.62
N GLU A 83 21.10 40.49 4.71
CA GLU A 83 21.43 39.20 5.37
C GLU A 83 20.44 38.03 5.18
N LEU A 84 19.55 38.08 4.19
CA LEU A 84 18.60 36.98 3.95
C LEU A 84 19.21 35.77 3.22
N TRP A 85 20.39 35.89 2.62
CA TRP A 85 21.05 34.81 1.88
C TRP A 85 21.92 33.90 2.76
N CYS A 86 22.32 34.36 3.94
CA CYS A 86 23.06 33.58 4.94
C CYS A 86 22.19 32.53 5.63
N PHE A 87 20.86 32.71 5.60
CA PHE A 87 19.88 31.86 6.27
C PHE A 87 19.54 30.57 5.51
N VAL A 88 19.75 30.53 4.19
CA VAL A 88 19.32 29.38 3.36
C VAL A 88 20.11 28.10 3.65
N PRO A 89 21.44 28.13 3.87
CA PRO A 89 22.20 26.95 4.26
C PRO A 89 21.91 26.51 5.69
N TRP A 90 21.70 27.45 6.63
CA TRP A 90 21.37 27.15 8.02
C TRP A 90 19.99 26.49 8.13
N VAL A 91 18.97 27.03 7.45
CA VAL A 91 17.63 26.41 7.36
C VAL A 91 17.69 25.03 6.71
N LYS A 92 18.54 24.80 5.70
CA LYS A 92 18.72 23.45 5.12
C LYS A 92 19.41 22.46 6.05
N ALA A 93 20.39 22.90 6.83
CA ALA A 93 21.08 22.08 7.81
C ALA A 93 20.15 21.73 8.99
N GLU A 94 19.41 22.71 9.51
CA GLU A 94 18.40 22.51 10.56
C GLU A 94 17.26 21.60 10.07
N ILE A 95 16.77 21.76 8.83
CA ILE A 95 15.71 20.89 8.26
C ILE A 95 16.15 19.43 8.16
N ASN A 96 17.43 19.16 7.88
CA ASN A 96 17.96 17.80 7.85
C ASN A 96 18.11 17.21 9.27
N GLU A 97 18.47 18.03 10.27
CA GLU A 97 18.48 17.61 11.69
C GLU A 97 17.07 17.51 12.32
N LEU A 98 16.08 18.22 11.78
CA LEU A 98 14.68 18.30 12.27
C LEU A 98 13.75 17.22 11.70
N SER A 99 14.27 16.22 10.98
CA SER A 99 13.50 15.03 10.55
C SER A 99 12.92 14.23 11.73
N HIS A 100 13.38 14.50 12.95
CA HIS A 100 12.83 13.96 14.19
C HIS A 100 11.59 14.72 14.67
N VAL A 101 10.46 14.51 13.98
CA VAL A 101 9.15 14.70 14.62
C VAL A 101 9.09 13.80 15.85
N GLN A 102 8.71 14.33 17.02
CA GLN A 102 8.38 13.47 18.16
C GLN A 102 7.18 12.60 17.77
N ILE A 103 7.48 11.36 17.38
CA ILE A 103 6.48 10.31 17.21
C ILE A 103 5.76 10.22 18.56
N PRO A 104 4.44 10.42 18.63
CA PRO A 104 3.74 10.32 19.89
C PRO A 104 4.00 8.92 20.45
N ILE A 105 4.48 8.86 21.70
CA ILE A 105 4.89 7.61 22.37
C ILE A 105 3.74 6.59 22.37
N MET A 106 2.49 7.07 22.34
CA MET A 106 1.28 6.24 22.29
C MET A 106 0.23 6.88 21.37
N LEU A 107 -0.50 6.04 20.62
CA LEU A 107 -1.69 6.44 19.85
C LEU A 107 -2.89 6.61 20.78
N MET A 108 -3.64 7.69 20.59
CA MET A 108 -4.84 8.01 21.34
C MET A 108 -6.10 7.45 20.66
N PRO A 109 -7.21 7.22 21.40
CA PRO A 109 -8.46 6.74 20.80
C PRO A 109 -9.00 7.61 19.66
N ASP A 110 -8.74 8.92 19.67
CA ASP A 110 -9.17 9.85 18.64
C ASP A 110 -8.39 9.67 17.33
N ASP A 111 -7.15 9.17 17.37
CA ASP A 111 -6.34 8.90 16.18
C ASP A 111 -6.97 7.84 15.26
N PHE A 112 -7.72 6.90 15.85
CA PHE A 112 -8.46 5.84 15.15
C PHE A 112 -9.75 6.33 14.48
N LYS A 113 -10.12 7.60 14.68
CA LYS A 113 -11.27 8.27 14.05
C LYS A 113 -10.85 9.51 13.25
N ALA A 114 -9.60 9.95 13.42
CA ALA A 114 -9.04 11.09 12.73
C ALA A 114 -9.04 10.90 11.21
N TYR A 115 -9.10 12.01 10.48
CA TYR A 115 -8.93 12.03 9.05
C TYR A 115 -8.36 13.38 8.59
N SER A 116 -7.62 13.36 7.49
CA SER A 116 -7.21 14.56 6.76
C SER A 116 -8.04 14.65 5.49
N LYS A 117 -8.56 15.83 5.15
CA LYS A 117 -9.34 16.03 3.92
C LYS A 117 -8.91 17.30 3.21
N ILE A 118 -8.56 17.14 1.95
CA ILE A 118 -8.15 18.21 1.07
C ILE A 118 -9.13 18.29 -0.09
N LYS A 119 -9.61 19.50 -0.37
CA LYS A 119 -10.44 19.78 -1.55
C LYS A 119 -9.65 20.70 -2.46
N VAL A 120 -9.48 20.30 -3.71
CA VAL A 120 -8.84 21.11 -4.75
C VAL A 120 -9.93 21.54 -5.71
N ASP A 121 -10.07 22.86 -5.86
CA ASP A 121 -10.97 23.49 -6.82
C ASP A 121 -10.14 24.30 -7.80
N ASN A 122 -10.44 24.18 -9.10
CA ASN A 122 -9.75 24.86 -10.18
C ASN A 122 -8.22 24.64 -10.12
N HIS A 123 -7.79 23.39 -10.31
CA HIS A 123 -6.37 23.10 -10.55
C HIS A 123 -5.94 23.74 -11.90
N LEU A 124 -5.59 25.04 -11.85
CA LEU A 124 -5.30 25.89 -13.02
C LEU A 124 -4.02 25.51 -13.76
N PHE A 125 -3.20 24.66 -13.14
CA PHE A 125 -1.99 24.12 -13.73
C PHE A 125 -2.33 22.72 -14.24
N ASN A 126 -2.20 22.44 -15.54
CA ASN A 126 -2.28 21.06 -16.07
C ASN A 126 -3.68 20.39 -16.10
N LYS A 127 -4.64 21.00 -16.82
CA LYS A 127 -6.00 20.45 -17.05
C LYS A 127 -6.04 19.09 -17.76
N GLU A 128 -4.99 18.72 -18.49
CA GLU A 128 -4.96 17.46 -19.25
C GLU A 128 -4.73 16.22 -18.36
N ASN A 129 -4.13 16.37 -17.18
CA ASN A 129 -3.63 15.22 -16.40
C ASN A 129 -4.19 15.12 -14.97
N MET A 130 -4.79 16.19 -14.44
CA MET A 130 -5.42 16.22 -13.12
C MET A 130 -6.83 16.81 -13.23
N PRO A 131 -7.84 16.21 -12.58
CA PRO A 131 -9.17 16.79 -12.53
C PRO A 131 -9.16 18.22 -12.02
N SER A 132 -9.98 19.09 -12.61
CA SER A 132 -10.09 20.48 -12.14
C SER A 132 -10.70 20.57 -10.74
N HIS A 133 -11.52 19.59 -10.36
CA HIS A 133 -12.15 19.48 -9.05
C HIS A 133 -12.00 18.07 -8.52
N PHE A 134 -11.34 17.93 -7.37
CA PHE A 134 -11.28 16.64 -6.69
C PHE A 134 -11.16 16.83 -5.18
N LYS A 135 -11.46 15.75 -4.45
CA LYS A 135 -11.21 15.67 -3.00
C LYS A 135 -10.34 14.46 -2.73
N PHE A 136 -9.40 14.63 -1.82
CA PHE A 136 -8.59 13.56 -1.27
C PHE A 136 -8.86 13.51 0.23
N LYS A 137 -9.13 12.32 0.76
CA LYS A 137 -9.29 12.09 2.19
C LYS A 137 -8.41 10.92 2.60
N GLU A 138 -7.58 11.12 3.61
CA GLU A 138 -6.81 10.08 4.28
C GLU A 138 -7.46 9.77 5.63
N TYR A 139 -7.64 8.49 5.92
CA TYR A 139 -8.19 8.01 7.19
C TYR A 139 -7.08 7.63 8.15
N CYS A 140 -7.23 7.96 9.43
CA CYS A 140 -6.33 7.57 10.53
C CYS A 140 -4.82 7.74 10.23
N PRO A 141 -4.36 8.92 9.76
CA PRO A 141 -2.99 9.10 9.25
C PRO A 141 -1.90 8.68 10.24
N LEU A 142 -2.05 9.04 11.51
CA LEU A 142 -1.08 8.67 12.57
C LEU A 142 -1.05 7.16 12.85
N VAL A 143 -2.20 6.49 12.77
CA VAL A 143 -2.29 5.04 12.97
C VAL A 143 -1.58 4.30 11.84
N PHE A 144 -1.84 4.67 10.58
CA PHE A 144 -1.19 4.03 9.43
C PHE A 144 0.30 4.37 9.32
N ARG A 145 0.73 5.56 9.76
CA ARG A 145 2.16 5.86 9.92
C ARG A 145 2.82 4.94 10.94
N ASN A 146 2.21 4.75 12.12
CA ASN A 146 2.78 3.84 13.11
C ASN A 146 2.73 2.37 12.65
N LEU A 147 1.73 1.96 11.87
CA LEU A 147 1.71 0.64 11.24
C LEU A 147 2.86 0.47 10.24
N ARG A 148 3.13 1.47 9.38
CA ARG A 148 4.28 1.45 8.46
C ARG A 148 5.60 1.28 9.21
N GLU A 149 5.81 2.03 10.28
CA GLU A 149 6.99 1.89 11.16
C GLU A 149 7.11 0.47 11.74
N ARG A 150 6.00 -0.11 12.24
CA ARG A 150 5.98 -1.48 12.80
C ARG A 150 6.21 -2.58 11.76
N PHE A 151 5.96 -2.28 10.49
CA PHE A 151 6.28 -3.16 9.36
C PHE A 151 7.63 -2.85 8.73
N SER A 152 8.45 -2.03 9.39
CA SER A 152 9.77 -1.60 8.92
C SER A 152 9.72 -0.96 7.53
N ILE A 153 8.69 -0.13 7.30
CA ILE A 153 8.51 0.64 6.06
C ILE A 153 8.80 2.11 6.38
N ASP A 154 9.82 2.66 5.72
CA ASP A 154 10.08 4.09 5.76
C ASP A 154 9.01 4.88 4.99
N ASP A 155 8.59 6.00 5.56
CA ASP A 155 7.53 6.84 5.00
C ASP A 155 7.93 7.47 3.66
N GLN A 156 9.20 7.82 3.46
CA GLN A 156 9.70 8.38 2.20
C GLN A 156 9.79 7.29 1.13
N ASP A 157 10.25 6.10 1.48
CA ASP A 157 10.26 4.96 0.56
C ASP A 157 8.85 4.59 0.10
N PHE A 158 7.90 4.50 1.05
CA PHE A 158 6.49 4.27 0.74
C PHE A 158 5.93 5.33 -0.22
N GLN A 159 6.20 6.61 0.05
CA GLN A 159 5.78 7.70 -0.82
C GLN A 159 6.42 7.59 -2.20
N ASN A 160 7.72 7.29 -2.29
CA ASN A 160 8.44 7.16 -3.54
C ASN A 160 7.88 6.02 -4.39
N SER A 161 7.66 4.84 -3.81
CA SER A 161 7.07 3.68 -4.48
C SER A 161 5.69 3.94 -5.09
N LEU A 162 4.86 4.77 -4.43
CA LEU A 162 3.51 5.05 -4.88
C LEU A 162 3.39 6.26 -5.81
N THR A 163 4.42 7.11 -5.89
CA THR A 163 4.30 8.42 -6.57
C THR A 163 5.39 8.71 -7.60
N ARG A 164 6.50 7.94 -7.63
CA ARG A 164 7.57 8.13 -8.62
C ARG A 164 7.12 7.77 -10.04
N SER A 165 6.30 6.74 -10.18
CA SER A 165 5.64 6.34 -11.43
C SER A 165 4.21 5.88 -11.12
N ALA A 166 3.35 5.90 -12.14
CA ALA A 166 1.97 5.48 -12.00
C ALA A 166 1.87 4.00 -11.59
N PRO A 167 1.00 3.64 -10.64
CA PRO A 167 0.70 2.25 -10.35
C PRO A 167 0.18 1.50 -11.59
N LEU A 168 0.66 0.27 -11.78
CA LEU A 168 0.28 -0.61 -12.88
C LEU A 168 -1.09 -1.24 -12.60
N VAL A 169 -1.94 -1.31 -13.61
CA VAL A 169 -3.23 -2.04 -13.50
C VAL A 169 -2.95 -3.53 -13.48
N SER A 170 -3.42 -4.23 -12.44
CA SER A 170 -3.37 -5.68 -12.44
C SER A 170 -4.63 -6.24 -13.11
N GLU A 171 -4.47 -7.09 -14.13
CA GLU A 171 -5.58 -7.79 -14.79
C GLU A 171 -6.26 -8.85 -13.91
N ALA A 172 -5.84 -8.97 -12.65
CA ALA A 172 -6.49 -9.75 -11.62
C ALA A 172 -7.84 -9.11 -11.21
N GLN A 173 -8.79 -9.01 -12.15
CA GLN A 173 -10.19 -8.80 -11.82
C GLN A 173 -10.70 -10.03 -11.08
N GLY A 174 -10.64 -9.98 -9.75
CA GLY A 174 -11.34 -10.93 -8.90
C GLY A 174 -12.86 -10.88 -9.12
N ARG A 175 -13.55 -11.94 -8.71
CA ARG A 175 -15.02 -12.11 -8.87
C ARG A 175 -15.87 -10.97 -8.25
N SER A 176 -15.27 -10.12 -7.41
CA SER A 176 -15.92 -9.00 -6.70
C SER A 176 -15.92 -7.67 -7.46
N GLY A 177 -15.35 -7.59 -8.67
CA GLY A 177 -15.26 -6.31 -9.41
C GLY A 177 -14.30 -5.28 -8.80
N ALA A 178 -13.55 -5.66 -7.76
CA ALA A 178 -12.53 -4.83 -7.14
C ALA A 178 -11.36 -4.63 -8.11
N ARG A 179 -10.95 -3.38 -8.33
CA ARG A 179 -9.78 -3.02 -9.13
C ARG A 179 -8.53 -3.09 -8.27
N PHE A 180 -7.49 -3.74 -8.80
CA PHE A 180 -6.18 -3.87 -8.18
C PHE A 180 -5.16 -3.10 -9.00
N HIS A 181 -4.35 -2.31 -8.31
CA HIS A 181 -3.15 -1.72 -8.88
C HIS A 181 -1.95 -2.16 -8.07
N THR A 182 -0.79 -2.23 -8.71
CA THR A 182 0.47 -2.52 -8.05
C THR A 182 1.39 -1.32 -8.22
N SER A 183 2.14 -0.94 -7.19
CA SER A 183 3.18 0.09 -7.32
C SER A 183 4.16 -0.28 -8.43
N TYR A 184 4.81 0.71 -9.04
CA TYR A 184 5.71 0.46 -10.18
C TYR A 184 6.89 -0.45 -9.83
N ASP A 185 7.31 -0.43 -8.57
CA ASP A 185 8.38 -1.26 -8.00
C ASP A 185 7.85 -2.57 -7.42
N LYS A 186 6.58 -2.91 -7.63
CA LYS A 186 5.92 -4.14 -7.21
C LYS A 186 5.89 -4.40 -5.70
N ARG A 187 6.26 -3.43 -4.85
CA ARG A 187 6.30 -3.57 -3.39
C ARG A 187 4.93 -3.47 -2.71
N TYR A 188 4.00 -2.72 -3.30
CA TYR A 188 2.70 -2.43 -2.70
C TYR A 188 1.55 -2.73 -3.65
N VAL A 189 0.42 -3.12 -3.07
CA VAL A 189 -0.85 -3.33 -3.78
C VAL A 189 -1.86 -2.30 -3.30
N ILE A 190 -2.53 -1.65 -4.25
CA ILE A 190 -3.62 -0.71 -4.02
C ILE A 190 -4.90 -1.41 -4.43
N LYS A 191 -5.79 -1.66 -3.47
CA LYS A 191 -7.09 -2.30 -3.71
C LYS A 191 -8.20 -1.27 -3.64
N THR A 192 -9.09 -1.26 -4.62
CA THR A 192 -10.38 -0.57 -4.49
C THR A 192 -11.27 -1.38 -3.56
N ILE A 193 -11.84 -0.72 -2.55
CA ILE A 193 -12.71 -1.34 -1.54
C ILE A 193 -14.07 -0.64 -1.51
N SER A 194 -15.07 -1.32 -0.92
CA SER A 194 -16.40 -0.74 -0.72
C SER A 194 -16.44 0.21 0.48
N SER A 195 -17.53 0.98 0.60
CA SER A 195 -17.76 1.80 1.80
C SER A 195 -17.98 0.96 3.06
N GLU A 196 -18.53 -0.23 2.89
CA GLU A 196 -18.74 -1.24 3.93
C GLU A 196 -17.40 -1.78 4.43
N ASP A 197 -16.45 -2.05 3.53
CA ASP A 197 -15.09 -2.46 3.90
C ASP A 197 -14.36 -1.36 4.69
N VAL A 198 -14.55 -0.09 4.34
CA VAL A 198 -13.98 1.04 5.09
C VAL A 198 -14.56 1.11 6.50
N ALA A 199 -15.88 0.90 6.64
CA ALA A 199 -16.52 0.86 7.95
C ALA A 199 -16.00 -0.31 8.79
N GLU A 200 -15.86 -1.50 8.19
CA GLU A 200 -15.32 -2.67 8.88
C GLU A 200 -13.85 -2.49 9.25
N MET A 201 -13.04 -1.90 8.36
CA MET A 201 -11.66 -1.55 8.67
C MET A 201 -11.58 -0.64 9.90
N HIS A 202 -12.42 0.39 10.00
CA HIS A 202 -12.50 1.23 11.21
C HIS A 202 -12.94 0.44 12.46
N ASN A 203 -13.83 -0.54 12.33
CA ASN A 203 -14.27 -1.38 13.45
C ASN A 203 -13.11 -2.21 14.01
N ILE A 204 -12.25 -2.74 13.14
CA ILE A 204 -11.15 -3.63 13.53
C ILE A 204 -9.84 -2.90 13.80
N LEU A 205 -9.63 -1.69 13.28
CA LEU A 205 -8.33 -1.00 13.22
C LEU A 205 -7.63 -0.92 14.58
N LYS A 206 -8.36 -0.64 15.66
CA LYS A 206 -7.78 -0.58 17.02
C LYS A 206 -7.26 -1.94 17.48
N LYS A 207 -8.03 -3.00 17.27
CA LYS A 207 -7.64 -4.36 17.64
C LYS A 207 -6.55 -4.90 16.73
N TYR A 208 -6.61 -4.58 15.44
CA TYR A 208 -5.57 -4.89 14.46
C TYR A 208 -4.25 -4.22 14.85
N HIS A 209 -4.23 -2.92 15.14
CA HIS A 209 -3.03 -2.23 15.60
C HIS A 209 -2.43 -2.89 16.85
N GLN A 210 -3.26 -3.18 17.86
CA GLN A 210 -2.82 -3.88 19.07
C GLN A 210 -2.22 -5.26 18.74
N TYR A 211 -2.86 -6.04 17.88
CA TYR A 211 -2.35 -7.34 17.45
C TYR A 211 -0.98 -7.22 16.78
N ILE A 212 -0.78 -6.22 15.90
CA ILE A 212 0.50 -5.94 15.25
C ILE A 212 1.58 -5.53 16.27
N VAL A 213 1.21 -4.81 17.33
CA VAL A 213 2.13 -4.48 18.43
C VAL A 213 2.58 -5.76 19.15
N GLU A 214 1.63 -6.63 19.51
CA GLU A 214 1.89 -7.85 20.26
C GLU A 214 2.70 -8.88 19.45
N CYS A 215 2.43 -9.03 18.16
CA CYS A 215 3.18 -9.92 17.26
C CYS A 215 4.42 -9.28 16.65
N HIS A 216 4.75 -8.03 17.02
CA HIS A 216 5.93 -7.31 16.53
C HIS A 216 5.98 -7.22 14.99
N GLY A 217 4.83 -7.04 14.34
CA GLY A 217 4.72 -7.01 12.88
C GLY A 217 4.83 -8.36 12.18
N THR A 218 5.09 -9.46 12.91
CA THR A 218 5.24 -10.81 12.35
C THR A 218 3.89 -11.52 12.24
N THR A 219 3.27 -11.44 11.07
CA THR A 219 1.93 -11.99 10.78
C THR A 219 1.79 -12.34 9.29
N LEU A 220 0.87 -13.25 8.97
CA LEU A 220 0.43 -13.54 7.60
C LEU A 220 -0.76 -12.66 7.17
N LEU A 221 -1.32 -11.84 8.07
CA LEU A 221 -2.42 -10.92 7.74
C LEU A 221 -1.95 -9.80 6.78
N PRO A 222 -2.87 -9.18 6.03
CA PRO A 222 -2.52 -8.06 5.16
C PRO A 222 -1.92 -6.91 5.96
N GLN A 223 -0.67 -6.55 5.66
CA GLN A 223 -0.04 -5.37 6.24
C GLN A 223 -0.67 -4.10 5.65
N PHE A 224 -1.68 -3.53 6.31
CA PHE A 224 -2.34 -2.30 5.89
C PHE A 224 -1.47 -1.06 6.15
N LEU A 225 -1.25 -0.26 5.10
CA LEU A 225 -0.27 0.84 5.10
C LEU A 225 -0.91 2.22 4.90
N GLY A 226 -2.15 2.27 4.41
CA GLY A 226 -2.88 3.51 4.22
C GLY A 226 -4.28 3.25 3.69
N MET A 227 -5.23 4.11 4.03
CA MET A 227 -6.61 4.04 3.57
C MET A 227 -7.07 5.43 3.14
N TYR A 228 -7.62 5.50 1.92
CA TYR A 228 -7.92 6.76 1.24
C TYR A 228 -9.32 6.76 0.64
N ARG A 229 -9.90 7.94 0.52
CA ARG A 229 -11.08 8.19 -0.31
C ARG A 229 -10.79 9.31 -1.29
N LEU A 230 -10.99 9.02 -2.56
CA LEU A 230 -10.87 9.94 -3.67
C LEU A 230 -12.28 10.34 -4.11
N THR A 231 -12.51 11.62 -4.36
CA THR A 231 -13.74 12.10 -5.00
C THR A 231 -13.37 12.84 -6.26
N VAL A 232 -13.73 12.31 -7.42
CA VAL A 232 -13.50 12.91 -8.74
C VAL A 232 -14.84 13.01 -9.45
N ASP A 233 -15.17 14.19 -9.97
CA ASP A 233 -16.44 14.45 -10.69
C ASP A 233 -17.73 14.07 -9.93
N GLY A 234 -17.65 13.98 -8.60
CA GLY A 234 -18.77 13.63 -7.72
C GLY A 234 -18.77 12.17 -7.25
N ASP A 235 -18.04 11.30 -7.94
CA ASP A 235 -17.96 9.88 -7.61
C ASP A 235 -16.91 9.62 -6.54
N GLU A 236 -17.27 8.85 -5.51
CA GLU A 236 -16.39 8.47 -4.41
C GLU A 236 -15.79 7.08 -4.66
N THR A 237 -14.46 6.99 -4.67
CA THR A 237 -13.71 5.72 -4.73
C THR A 237 -12.88 5.56 -3.46
N TYR A 238 -12.92 4.38 -2.85
CA TYR A 238 -12.18 4.05 -1.65
C TYR A 238 -11.03 3.11 -1.99
N MET A 239 -9.86 3.38 -1.44
CA MET A 239 -8.65 2.60 -1.72
C MET A 239 -7.93 2.27 -0.43
N ILE A 240 -7.41 1.05 -0.34
CA ILE A 240 -6.52 0.62 0.73
C ILE A 240 -5.21 0.13 0.14
N VAL A 241 -4.10 0.48 0.78
CA VAL A 241 -2.76 0.08 0.36
C VAL A 241 -2.24 -0.97 1.32
N THR A 242 -1.74 -2.08 0.77
CA THR A 242 -1.11 -3.17 1.51
C THR A 242 0.27 -3.48 0.94
N ARG A 243 1.15 -4.11 1.74
CA ARG A 243 2.34 -4.77 1.19
C ARG A 243 1.93 -5.83 0.16
N ASN A 244 2.68 -5.97 -0.93
CA ASN A 244 2.48 -7.06 -1.87
C ASN A 244 2.84 -8.40 -1.22
N VAL A 245 2.05 -9.43 -1.49
CA VAL A 245 2.32 -10.79 -1.01
C VAL A 245 3.45 -11.41 -1.80
N PHE A 246 3.48 -11.15 -3.11
CA PHE A 246 4.48 -11.69 -4.01
C PHE A 246 5.72 -10.81 -4.04
N SER A 247 6.86 -11.43 -4.37
CA SER A 247 8.13 -10.70 -4.50
C SER A 247 8.03 -9.60 -5.55
N HIS A 248 8.79 -8.54 -5.29
CA HIS A 248 9.04 -7.49 -6.27
C HIS A 248 9.99 -7.92 -7.40
N ARG A 249 10.78 -8.99 -7.19
CA ARG A 249 11.79 -9.52 -8.13
C ARG A 249 11.44 -10.90 -8.67
N LEU A 250 11.12 -11.85 -7.80
CA LEU A 250 10.90 -13.24 -8.19
C LEU A 250 9.52 -13.42 -8.84
N SER A 251 9.48 -13.85 -10.10
CA SER A 251 8.27 -14.04 -10.89
C SER A 251 7.44 -15.21 -10.37
N VAL A 252 6.14 -15.02 -10.20
CA VAL A 252 5.23 -16.09 -9.79
C VAL A 252 4.65 -16.76 -11.03
N TYR A 253 4.91 -18.06 -11.22
CA TYR A 253 4.40 -18.83 -12.35
C TYR A 253 3.07 -19.52 -12.05
N LYS A 254 2.75 -19.73 -10.76
CA LYS A 254 1.50 -20.39 -10.33
C LYS A 254 0.91 -19.71 -9.10
N LYS A 255 -0.41 -19.49 -9.12
CA LYS A 255 -1.15 -18.84 -8.02
C LYS A 255 -2.37 -19.62 -7.58
N TYR A 256 -2.61 -19.66 -6.27
CA TYR A 256 -3.80 -20.25 -5.67
C TYR A 256 -4.44 -19.32 -4.65
N ASP A 257 -5.77 -19.27 -4.64
CA ASP A 257 -6.60 -18.72 -3.57
C ASP A 257 -7.25 -19.91 -2.84
N LEU A 258 -6.88 -20.16 -1.59
CA LEU A 258 -7.29 -21.34 -0.82
C LEU A 258 -8.16 -20.94 0.38
N LYS A 259 -9.29 -21.63 0.61
CA LYS A 259 -10.23 -21.35 1.73
C LYS A 259 -10.53 -22.57 2.61
N GLY A 260 -9.99 -23.74 2.26
CA GLY A 260 -10.30 -25.01 2.87
C GLY A 260 -11.75 -25.43 2.67
N SER A 261 -12.39 -25.02 1.58
CA SER A 261 -13.76 -25.44 1.24
C SER A 261 -13.77 -26.04 -0.15
N THR A 262 -14.69 -26.96 -0.41
CA THR A 262 -14.75 -27.71 -1.68
C THR A 262 -15.89 -27.27 -2.60
N VAL A 263 -16.89 -26.56 -2.06
CA VAL A 263 -18.09 -26.13 -2.82
C VAL A 263 -17.80 -24.91 -3.69
N ALA A 264 -17.85 -25.08 -5.02
CA ALA A 264 -17.60 -24.04 -6.03
C ALA A 264 -16.19 -23.40 -5.92
N ARG A 265 -15.20 -24.21 -5.56
CA ARG A 265 -13.81 -23.81 -5.35
C ARG A 265 -12.90 -24.35 -6.45
N GLU A 266 -13.30 -24.10 -7.68
CA GLU A 266 -12.51 -24.30 -8.90
C GLU A 266 -12.41 -22.97 -9.69
N ALA A 267 -11.30 -22.75 -10.41
CA ALA A 267 -11.16 -21.66 -11.34
C ALA A 267 -12.11 -21.83 -12.54
N SER A 268 -12.75 -20.73 -12.96
CA SER A 268 -13.59 -20.74 -14.16
C SER A 268 -12.74 -20.81 -15.42
N ASP A 269 -13.29 -21.28 -16.53
CA ASP A 269 -12.57 -21.33 -17.82
C ASP A 269 -12.01 -19.97 -18.24
N LYS A 270 -12.76 -18.88 -17.99
CA LYS A 270 -12.28 -17.50 -18.23
C LYS A 270 -11.04 -17.14 -17.41
N GLU A 271 -10.92 -17.67 -16.19
CA GLU A 271 -9.76 -17.43 -15.32
C GLU A 271 -8.57 -18.29 -15.79
N LYS A 272 -8.83 -19.55 -16.14
CA LYS A 272 -7.82 -20.49 -16.68
C LYS A 272 -7.23 -20.03 -18.02
N ALA A 273 -7.94 -19.17 -18.77
CA ALA A 273 -7.47 -18.59 -20.02
C ALA A 273 -6.52 -17.38 -19.87
N LYS A 274 -6.32 -16.87 -18.66
CA LYS A 274 -5.34 -15.79 -18.41
C LYS A 274 -3.92 -16.33 -18.48
N GLU A 275 -2.96 -15.45 -18.74
CA GLU A 275 -1.53 -15.78 -18.71
C GLU A 275 -1.09 -16.34 -17.35
N LEU A 276 -1.58 -15.73 -16.26
CA LEU A 276 -1.33 -16.19 -14.90
C LEU A 276 -2.65 -16.37 -14.12
N PRO A 277 -3.33 -17.53 -14.26
CA PRO A 277 -4.58 -17.84 -13.60
C PRO A 277 -4.46 -17.85 -12.08
N THR A 278 -5.59 -17.60 -11.40
CA THR A 278 -5.74 -17.82 -9.96
C THR A 278 -6.58 -19.08 -9.72
N TYR A 279 -5.88 -20.19 -9.45
CA TYR A 279 -6.50 -21.48 -9.14
C TYR A 279 -7.10 -21.49 -7.73
N LYS A 280 -7.94 -22.48 -7.43
CA LYS A 280 -8.60 -22.63 -6.12
C LYS A 280 -8.36 -24.00 -5.51
N ASP A 281 -9.05 -24.29 -4.40
CA ASP A 281 -8.87 -25.50 -3.58
C ASP A 281 -8.98 -26.79 -4.40
N ASN A 282 -10.01 -26.93 -5.25
CA ASN A 282 -10.21 -28.15 -6.03
C ASN A 282 -9.14 -28.29 -7.12
N ASP A 283 -8.71 -27.19 -7.75
CA ASP A 283 -7.61 -27.21 -8.72
C ASP A 283 -6.30 -27.64 -8.02
N PHE A 284 -6.02 -27.11 -6.83
CA PHE A 284 -4.84 -27.47 -6.03
C PHE A 284 -4.79 -28.98 -5.72
N ILE A 285 -5.93 -29.55 -5.29
CA ILE A 285 -6.04 -30.97 -4.97
C ILE A 285 -5.92 -31.82 -6.24
N ASN A 286 -6.62 -31.46 -7.31
CA ASN A 286 -6.64 -32.22 -8.56
C ASN A 286 -5.27 -32.24 -9.26
N ASP A 287 -4.52 -31.15 -9.16
CA ASP A 287 -3.14 -31.05 -9.68
C ASP A 287 -2.14 -31.88 -8.85
N GLY A 288 -2.54 -32.40 -7.69
CA GLY A 288 -1.63 -33.05 -6.74
C GLY A 288 -0.57 -32.09 -6.19
N GLN A 289 -0.85 -30.78 -6.18
CA GLN A 289 0.10 -29.76 -5.74
C GLN A 289 0.44 -29.95 -4.25
N LYS A 290 1.71 -29.70 -3.92
CA LYS A 290 2.24 -29.69 -2.55
C LYS A 290 3.15 -28.49 -2.36
N ILE A 291 3.36 -28.12 -1.10
CA ILE A 291 4.23 -27.01 -0.70
C ILE A 291 5.37 -27.60 0.16
N TYR A 292 6.54 -27.81 -0.43
CA TYR A 292 7.64 -28.51 0.21
C TYR A 292 8.53 -27.54 0.99
N ILE A 293 8.21 -27.28 2.25
CA ILE A 293 9.04 -26.45 3.15
C ILE A 293 9.63 -27.31 4.27
N ASP A 294 10.74 -26.88 4.87
CA ASP A 294 11.36 -27.60 5.97
C ASP A 294 10.49 -27.55 7.25
N GLU A 295 10.75 -28.45 8.19
CA GLU A 295 9.96 -28.60 9.42
C GLU A 295 10.00 -27.36 10.33
N GLU A 296 11.11 -26.60 10.35
CA GLU A 296 11.23 -25.39 11.16
C GLU A 296 10.38 -24.26 10.57
N SER A 297 10.48 -24.06 9.26
CA SER A 297 9.65 -23.11 8.50
C SER A 297 8.16 -23.47 8.58
N LYS A 298 7.83 -24.76 8.46
CA LYS A 298 6.46 -25.29 8.59
C LYS A 298 5.87 -24.99 9.95
N LYS A 299 6.60 -25.30 11.03
CA LYS A 299 6.18 -25.01 12.40
C LYS A 299 5.96 -23.51 12.60
N THR A 300 6.92 -22.69 12.16
CA THR A 300 6.85 -21.23 12.27
C THR A 300 5.66 -20.65 11.50
N PHE A 301 5.41 -21.15 10.28
CA PHE A 301 4.29 -20.75 9.45
C PHE A 301 2.95 -21.12 10.09
N LEU A 302 2.79 -22.37 10.55
CA LEU A 302 1.55 -22.82 11.19
C LEU A 302 1.29 -22.12 12.53
N ASP A 303 2.33 -21.84 13.32
CA ASP A 303 2.18 -21.06 14.56
C ASP A 303 1.70 -19.62 14.30
N LYS A 304 2.20 -18.97 13.24
CA LYS A 304 1.70 -17.66 12.79
C LYS A 304 0.25 -17.76 12.31
N LEU A 305 -0.02 -18.71 11.41
CA LEU A 305 -1.34 -18.93 10.85
C LEU A 305 -2.39 -19.16 11.93
N ARG A 306 -2.07 -19.99 12.94
CA ARG A 306 -2.96 -20.27 14.07
C ARG A 306 -3.36 -19.00 14.83
N LYS A 307 -2.37 -18.19 15.22
CA LYS A 307 -2.63 -16.92 15.93
C LYS A 307 -3.44 -15.94 15.08
N ASP A 308 -3.12 -15.85 13.79
CA ASP A 308 -3.80 -14.97 12.86
C ASP A 308 -5.28 -15.36 12.68
N VAL A 309 -5.58 -16.66 12.52
CA VAL A 309 -6.97 -17.12 12.36
C VAL A 309 -7.76 -17.10 13.66
N GLU A 310 -7.12 -17.29 14.81
CA GLU A 310 -7.72 -17.06 16.13
C GLU A 310 -8.13 -15.59 16.28
N PHE A 311 -7.25 -14.66 15.91
CA PHE A 311 -7.54 -13.23 15.90
C PHE A 311 -8.71 -12.88 14.97
N LEU A 312 -8.74 -13.39 13.74
CA LEU A 312 -9.83 -13.16 12.79
C LEU A 312 -11.17 -13.71 13.32
N ALA A 313 -11.16 -14.89 13.94
CA ALA A 313 -12.36 -15.49 14.52
C ALA A 313 -12.91 -14.65 15.69
N LEU A 314 -12.04 -14.11 16.56
CA LEU A 314 -12.42 -13.20 17.64
C LEU A 314 -13.11 -11.92 17.13
N LEU A 315 -12.73 -11.46 15.94
CA LEU A 315 -13.34 -10.32 15.25
C LEU A 315 -14.60 -10.69 14.47
N LYS A 316 -14.98 -11.98 14.45
CA LYS A 316 -16.09 -12.52 13.64
C LYS A 316 -15.91 -12.28 12.15
N LEU A 317 -14.66 -12.29 11.69
CA LEU A 317 -14.30 -12.18 10.28
C LEU A 317 -14.27 -13.58 9.65
N MET A 318 -14.60 -13.65 8.37
CA MET A 318 -14.73 -14.91 7.64
C MET A 318 -14.46 -14.71 6.14
N ASP A 319 -14.50 -15.79 5.37
CA ASP A 319 -14.40 -15.76 3.91
C ASP A 319 -13.05 -15.19 3.39
N TYR A 320 -12.03 -15.19 4.26
CA TYR A 320 -10.64 -14.88 3.92
C TYR A 320 -9.95 -16.09 3.29
N SER A 321 -8.98 -15.85 2.41
CA SER A 321 -8.22 -16.91 1.72
C SER A 321 -6.75 -16.89 2.15
N LEU A 322 -6.06 -18.02 2.01
CA LEU A 322 -4.61 -18.03 1.88
C LEU A 322 -4.28 -17.84 0.40
N LEU A 323 -3.63 -16.72 0.07
CA LEU A 323 -3.03 -16.52 -1.25
C LEU A 323 -1.67 -17.20 -1.27
N VAL A 324 -1.47 -18.09 -2.23
CA VAL A 324 -0.20 -18.80 -2.44
C VAL A 324 0.32 -18.46 -3.82
N GLY A 325 1.53 -17.93 -3.90
CA GLY A 325 2.30 -17.76 -5.12
C GLY A 325 3.49 -18.68 -5.11
N ILE A 326 3.78 -19.32 -6.24
CA ILE A 326 4.93 -20.21 -6.42
C ILE A 326 5.85 -19.62 -7.48
N HIS A 327 7.12 -19.45 -7.13
CA HIS A 327 8.21 -19.15 -8.04
C HIS A 327 9.04 -20.42 -8.23
N ASP A 328 9.33 -20.78 -9.48
CA ASP A 328 10.19 -21.90 -9.86
C ASP A 328 11.52 -21.31 -10.33
N VAL A 329 12.59 -21.60 -9.59
CA VAL A 329 13.89 -20.95 -9.79
C VAL A 329 14.50 -21.36 -11.13
N GLU A 330 14.44 -22.66 -11.45
CA GLU A 330 15.05 -23.21 -12.67
C GLU A 330 14.29 -22.76 -13.92
N ARG A 331 12.96 -22.64 -13.81
CA ARG A 331 12.13 -22.10 -14.88
C ARG A 331 12.46 -20.62 -15.16
N ALA A 332 12.61 -19.82 -14.11
CA ALA A 332 12.90 -18.39 -14.26
C ALA A 332 14.28 -18.16 -14.88
N GLU A 333 15.29 -18.94 -14.51
CA GLU A 333 16.61 -18.89 -15.14
C GLU A 333 16.55 -19.18 -16.65
N GLN A 334 15.74 -20.16 -17.07
CA GLN A 334 15.56 -20.47 -18.50
C GLN A 334 14.87 -19.33 -19.26
N GLU A 335 13.83 -18.75 -18.68
CA GLU A 335 13.11 -17.60 -19.25
C GLU A 335 14.02 -16.35 -19.37
N GLU A 336 14.95 -16.15 -18.42
CA GLU A 336 15.94 -15.07 -18.49
C GLU A 336 16.93 -15.27 -19.65
N VAL A 337 17.50 -16.47 -19.81
CA VAL A 337 18.44 -16.78 -20.90
C VAL A 337 17.77 -16.66 -22.28
N GLU A 338 16.54 -17.18 -22.43
CA GLU A 338 15.78 -17.07 -23.69
C GLU A 338 15.44 -15.62 -24.05
N SER A 339 15.30 -14.74 -23.06
CA SER A 339 15.05 -13.30 -23.31
C SER A 339 16.30 -12.56 -23.78
N GLU A 340 17.47 -12.90 -23.23
CA GLU A 340 18.75 -12.30 -23.64
C GLU A 340 19.14 -12.70 -25.08
N ASP A 341 18.88 -13.94 -25.48
CA ASP A 341 19.16 -14.42 -26.83
C ASP A 341 18.27 -13.74 -27.90
N ASN A 342 17.00 -13.44 -27.57
CA ASN A 342 16.09 -12.75 -28.49
C ASN A 342 16.43 -11.24 -28.65
N GLU A 343 16.95 -10.58 -27.61
CA GLU A 343 17.42 -9.19 -27.71
C GLU A 343 18.72 -9.08 -28.53
N GLY A 344 19.53 -10.15 -28.57
CA GLY A 344 20.75 -10.22 -29.38
C GLY A 344 20.54 -10.40 -30.89
N GLU A 345 19.35 -10.83 -31.34
CA GLU A 345 19.04 -11.05 -32.75
C GLU A 345 18.39 -9.83 -33.45
N GLU A 346 17.91 -8.81 -32.72
CA GLU A 346 17.32 -7.59 -33.30
C GLU A 346 18.35 -6.48 -33.63
N GLU A 347 19.63 -6.58 -33.23
CA GLU A 347 20.70 -5.64 -33.62
C GLU A 347 21.44 -6.04 -34.92
N GLY A 348 20.75 -6.70 -35.84
CA GLY A 348 21.31 -7.22 -37.08
C GLY A 348 20.94 -6.44 -38.35
N GLU A 349 21.06 -5.10 -38.40
CA GLU A 349 21.27 -4.34 -39.65
C GLU A 349 21.46 -2.82 -39.41
N SER A 350 22.70 -2.39 -39.15
CA SER A 350 23.18 -1.09 -39.63
C SER A 350 24.69 -1.10 -39.77
N ASP A 351 25.14 -1.07 -41.01
CA ASP A 351 26.51 -0.80 -41.44
C ASP A 351 27.04 0.53 -40.86
N GLY A 352 28.33 0.57 -40.50
CA GLY A 352 29.09 1.81 -40.34
C GLY A 352 29.92 2.00 -39.07
N GLY A 353 31.19 1.60 -39.12
CA GLY A 353 32.29 2.43 -38.60
C GLY A 353 32.81 2.15 -37.19
N ILE A 354 33.95 1.44 -37.13
CA ILE A 354 34.86 1.36 -35.98
C ILE A 354 35.37 2.77 -35.63
N ILE A 355 34.95 3.33 -34.49
CA ILE A 355 35.67 4.41 -33.80
C ILE A 355 35.67 4.13 -32.30
N GLY A 356 36.85 3.80 -31.76
CA GLY A 356 37.05 3.55 -30.34
C GLY A 356 36.82 4.81 -29.50
N THR A 357 36.25 4.62 -28.31
CA THR A 357 36.27 5.61 -27.23
C THR A 357 37.03 5.05 -26.01
N PRO A 358 37.74 5.90 -25.24
CA PRO A 358 38.78 5.45 -24.30
C PRO A 358 38.22 4.98 -22.95
N PRO A 359 38.97 4.14 -22.20
CA PRO A 359 38.56 3.62 -20.91
C PRO A 359 38.95 4.62 -19.81
N ASP A 360 38.11 5.61 -19.52
CA ASP A 360 38.22 6.37 -18.28
C ASP A 360 36.90 7.09 -17.97
N SER A 361 36.03 6.41 -17.22
CA SER A 361 34.98 7.06 -16.43
C SER A 361 34.84 6.28 -15.11
N PRO A 362 35.03 6.93 -13.95
CA PRO A 362 35.02 6.25 -12.67
C PRO A 362 33.61 5.76 -12.36
N SER A 363 33.48 4.45 -12.13
CA SER A 363 32.26 3.85 -11.59
C SER A 363 31.85 4.57 -10.33
N ASN A 364 30.62 5.10 -10.32
CA ASN A 364 29.96 5.54 -9.10
C ASN A 364 29.79 4.32 -8.19
N THR A 365 30.62 4.30 -7.14
CA THR A 365 30.64 3.32 -6.06
C THR A 365 29.51 3.62 -5.08
N LEU A 366 28.26 3.41 -5.48
CA LEU A 366 27.10 3.36 -4.58
C LEU A 366 26.10 2.34 -5.11
N ASP A 367 26.42 1.06 -4.88
CA ASP A 367 25.44 -0.02 -4.61
C ASP A 367 26.24 -1.31 -4.38
N SER A 368 26.82 -1.42 -3.19
CA SER A 368 27.40 -2.68 -2.69
C SER A 368 26.30 -3.60 -2.17
N ALA A 369 25.32 -3.94 -3.01
CA ALA A 369 24.54 -5.15 -2.82
C ALA A 369 25.07 -6.16 -3.84
N LYS A 370 25.68 -7.25 -3.37
CA LYS A 370 26.00 -8.38 -4.26
C LYS A 370 24.72 -8.76 -5.02
N PRO A 371 24.81 -9.08 -6.33
CA PRO A 371 23.67 -9.64 -7.05
C PRO A 371 23.17 -10.84 -6.25
N LEU A 372 21.90 -10.81 -5.84
CA LEU A 372 21.27 -11.93 -5.15
C LEU A 372 21.29 -13.13 -6.11
N SER A 373 21.68 -14.30 -5.61
CA SER A 373 21.73 -15.51 -6.42
C SER A 373 20.32 -15.93 -6.86
N PRO A 374 20.19 -16.78 -7.90
CA PRO A 374 18.89 -17.28 -8.34
C PRO A 374 18.11 -17.91 -7.18
N GLY A 375 16.84 -17.50 -7.01
CA GLY A 375 15.99 -17.91 -5.90
C GLY A 375 16.27 -17.24 -4.55
N ASP A 376 17.26 -16.34 -4.45
CA ASP A 376 17.48 -15.52 -3.25
C ASP A 376 16.57 -14.28 -3.24
N PHE A 377 16.07 -13.96 -2.05
CA PHE A 377 15.24 -12.80 -1.78
C PHE A 377 15.66 -12.13 -0.48
N ASP A 378 15.30 -10.86 -0.33
CA ASP A 378 15.49 -10.12 0.91
C ASP A 378 14.27 -10.35 1.83
N PRO A 379 14.42 -11.05 2.97
CA PRO A 379 13.30 -11.35 3.87
C PRO A 379 12.72 -10.11 4.56
N SER A 380 13.39 -8.95 4.52
CA SER A 380 12.86 -7.68 5.03
C SER A 380 11.89 -7.00 4.05
N ILE A 381 11.98 -7.35 2.76
CA ILE A 381 11.12 -6.84 1.68
C ILE A 381 10.03 -7.86 1.36
N ASP A 382 10.45 -9.09 1.05
CA ASP A 382 9.61 -10.21 0.64
C ASP A 382 9.22 -11.04 1.87
N VAL A 383 8.55 -10.39 2.84
CA VAL A 383 8.29 -10.91 4.21
C VAL A 383 7.44 -12.18 4.29
N TYR A 384 6.77 -12.55 3.19
CA TYR A 384 5.91 -13.74 3.07
C TYR A 384 6.58 -14.92 2.36
N ALA A 385 7.84 -14.76 1.96
CA ALA A 385 8.59 -15.76 1.22
C ALA A 385 9.14 -16.87 2.11
N ILE A 386 9.04 -18.11 1.64
CA ILE A 386 9.62 -19.30 2.28
C ILE A 386 10.26 -20.15 1.17
N LYS A 387 11.53 -20.51 1.34
CA LYS A 387 12.24 -21.38 0.39
C LYS A 387 11.74 -22.82 0.51
N SER A 388 11.76 -23.54 -0.61
CA SER A 388 11.55 -24.97 -0.57
C SER A 388 12.65 -25.68 0.19
N HIS A 389 12.32 -26.81 0.80
CA HIS A 389 13.30 -27.72 1.40
C HIS A 389 14.27 -28.29 0.35
N ASP A 390 15.49 -28.63 0.77
CA ASP A 390 16.57 -29.12 -0.11
C ASP A 390 16.21 -30.40 -0.89
N ASN A 391 15.39 -31.30 -0.33
CA ASN A 391 14.91 -32.49 -1.04
C ASN A 391 13.59 -32.27 -1.80
N SER A 392 13.19 -31.01 -2.02
CA SER A 392 12.04 -30.70 -2.87
C SER A 392 12.31 -31.17 -4.31
N PRO A 393 11.30 -31.69 -5.03
CA PRO A 393 11.45 -32.09 -6.42
C PRO A 393 11.89 -30.95 -7.35
N ARG A 394 11.60 -29.70 -6.95
CA ARG A 394 11.99 -28.47 -7.65
C ARG A 394 12.45 -27.45 -6.63
N LYS A 395 13.40 -26.60 -7.03
CA LYS A 395 13.79 -25.42 -6.26
C LYS A 395 12.73 -24.34 -6.43
N GLU A 396 11.93 -24.13 -5.39
CA GLU A 396 10.82 -23.19 -5.41
C GLU A 396 10.92 -22.17 -4.27
N VAL A 397 10.32 -21.01 -4.48
CA VAL A 397 10.05 -20.03 -3.42
C VAL A 397 8.55 -19.82 -3.32
N TYR A 398 7.99 -20.02 -2.13
CA TYR A 398 6.58 -19.88 -1.84
C TYR A 398 6.28 -18.53 -1.18
N PHE A 399 5.29 -17.82 -1.69
CA PHE A 399 4.79 -16.57 -1.11
C PHE A 399 3.40 -16.81 -0.56
N MET A 400 3.23 -16.75 0.77
CA MET A 400 1.98 -17.15 1.42
C MET A 400 1.48 -16.11 2.41
N ALA A 401 0.27 -15.61 2.20
CA ALA A 401 -0.36 -14.65 3.11
C ALA A 401 -1.88 -14.80 3.13
N VAL A 402 -2.51 -14.44 4.25
CA VAL A 402 -3.96 -14.36 4.37
C VAL A 402 -4.44 -13.07 3.70
N ILE A 403 -5.49 -13.15 2.88
CA ILE A 403 -6.07 -12.02 2.14
C ILE A 403 -7.58 -11.90 2.37
N ASP A 404 -8.13 -10.73 2.01
CA ASP A 404 -9.56 -10.42 1.97
C ASP A 404 -10.28 -10.64 3.32
N ILE A 405 -9.72 -10.03 4.38
CA ILE A 405 -10.15 -10.24 5.76
C ILE A 405 -11.28 -9.31 6.25
N LEU A 406 -11.79 -8.39 5.42
CA LEU A 406 -12.76 -7.37 5.85
C LEU A 406 -14.23 -7.82 5.82
N GLN A 407 -14.48 -9.12 5.60
CA GLN A 407 -15.84 -9.65 5.53
C GLN A 407 -16.33 -10.10 6.91
N HIS A 408 -17.15 -9.26 7.55
CA HIS A 408 -17.78 -9.56 8.84
C HIS A 408 -18.97 -10.53 8.72
N TYR A 409 -19.13 -11.43 9.71
CA TYR A 409 -20.26 -12.36 9.81
C TYR A 409 -21.51 -11.68 10.41
N ASP A 410 -22.32 -11.09 9.54
CA ASP A 410 -23.56 -10.42 9.90
C ASP A 410 -24.82 -11.30 9.74
N ALA A 411 -26.01 -10.73 10.02
CA ALA A 411 -27.28 -11.43 9.88
C ALA A 411 -27.58 -11.88 8.43
N LYS A 412 -27.13 -11.13 7.41
CA LYS A 412 -27.28 -11.51 6.01
C LYS A 412 -26.45 -12.76 5.71
N LYS A 413 -25.24 -12.87 6.26
CA LYS A 413 -24.38 -14.05 6.12
C LYS A 413 -24.93 -15.25 6.89
N LYS A 414 -25.59 -15.05 8.04
CA LYS A 414 -26.33 -16.12 8.73
C LYS A 414 -27.46 -16.69 7.86
N ALA A 415 -28.23 -15.83 7.20
CA ALA A 415 -29.26 -16.26 6.27
C ALA A 415 -28.68 -16.98 5.03
N ALA A 416 -27.57 -16.47 4.47
CA ALA A 416 -26.88 -17.10 3.36
C ALA A 416 -26.31 -18.48 3.74
N HIS A 417 -25.76 -18.64 4.94
CA HIS A 417 -25.35 -19.93 5.48
C HIS A 417 -26.53 -20.90 5.52
N ALA A 418 -27.62 -20.52 6.19
CA ALA A 418 -28.83 -21.35 6.28
C ALA A 418 -29.34 -21.79 4.90
N ALA A 419 -29.41 -20.87 3.94
CA ALA A 419 -29.83 -21.18 2.58
C ALA A 419 -28.89 -22.17 1.87
N LYS A 420 -27.56 -22.00 2.00
CA LYS A 420 -26.59 -22.91 1.39
C LYS A 420 -26.58 -24.28 2.06
N THR A 421 -26.78 -24.36 3.37
CA THR A 421 -26.90 -25.62 4.13
C THR A 421 -28.14 -26.39 3.70
N VAL A 422 -29.26 -25.72 3.50
CA VAL A 422 -30.48 -26.35 2.96
C VAL A 422 -30.25 -26.88 1.54
N LYS A 423 -29.50 -26.14 0.70
CA LYS A 423 -29.25 -26.54 -0.69
C LYS A 423 -28.25 -27.70 -0.84
N HIS A 424 -27.18 -27.74 -0.04
CA HIS A 424 -26.05 -28.68 -0.22
C HIS A 424 -25.98 -29.76 0.88
N GLY A 425 -26.84 -29.71 1.89
CA GLY A 425 -26.85 -30.64 3.03
C GLY A 425 -25.99 -30.17 4.22
N ALA A 426 -26.31 -30.70 5.41
CA ALA A 426 -25.67 -30.30 6.67
C ALA A 426 -24.18 -30.68 6.79
N GLY A 427 -23.69 -31.60 5.94
CA GLY A 427 -22.29 -32.03 5.92
C GLY A 427 -21.43 -31.38 4.82
N ALA A 428 -21.97 -30.44 4.03
CA ALA A 428 -21.22 -29.78 2.97
C ALA A 428 -20.28 -28.71 3.54
N GLU A 429 -19.02 -28.70 3.12
CA GLU A 429 -18.01 -27.69 3.50
C GLU A 429 -18.26 -26.37 2.76
N ILE A 430 -19.25 -25.63 3.21
CA ILE A 430 -19.69 -24.37 2.60
C ILE A 430 -18.79 -23.21 3.07
N SER A 431 -18.44 -22.28 2.16
CA SER A 431 -17.57 -21.14 2.51
C SER A 431 -18.13 -20.22 3.60
N THR A 432 -19.44 -20.06 3.68
CA THR A 432 -20.09 -19.16 4.65
C THR A 432 -20.56 -19.92 5.90
N VAL A 433 -19.72 -20.12 6.90
CA VAL A 433 -20.03 -20.79 8.18
C VAL A 433 -19.72 -19.88 9.37
N ASN A 434 -20.02 -20.31 10.61
CA ASN A 434 -19.61 -19.58 11.81
C ASN A 434 -18.08 -19.32 11.78
N PRO A 435 -17.58 -18.11 12.12
CA PRO A 435 -16.15 -17.78 12.14
C PRO A 435 -15.25 -18.81 12.83
N GLU A 436 -15.66 -19.41 13.94
CA GLU A 436 -14.88 -20.46 14.62
C GLU A 436 -14.79 -21.76 13.81
N GLN A 437 -15.86 -22.14 13.13
CA GLN A 437 -15.87 -23.30 12.24
C GLN A 437 -15.07 -23.00 10.96
N TYR A 438 -15.16 -21.77 10.46
CA TYR A 438 -14.40 -21.31 9.30
C TYR A 438 -12.89 -21.38 9.58
N SER A 439 -12.45 -20.80 10.71
CA SER A 439 -11.04 -20.73 11.07
C SER A 439 -10.44 -22.11 11.29
N LYS A 440 -11.16 -23.01 11.97
CA LYS A 440 -10.72 -24.40 12.16
C LYS A 440 -10.56 -25.12 10.83
N ARG A 441 -11.59 -25.13 9.99
CA ARG A 441 -11.55 -25.79 8.67
C ARG A 441 -10.43 -25.25 7.79
N PHE A 442 -10.28 -23.92 7.77
CA PHE A 442 -9.21 -23.25 7.03
C PHE A 442 -7.82 -23.70 7.52
N TYR A 443 -7.58 -23.66 8.84
CA TYR A 443 -6.31 -24.09 9.42
C TYR A 443 -6.01 -25.58 9.16
N ASP A 444 -6.99 -26.45 9.36
CA ASP A 444 -6.87 -27.89 9.15
C ASP A 444 -6.51 -28.19 7.69
N PHE A 445 -7.20 -27.56 6.73
CA PHE A 445 -6.90 -27.72 5.31
C PHE A 445 -5.47 -27.26 4.96
N ILE A 446 -5.06 -26.07 5.41
CA ILE A 446 -3.70 -25.58 5.12
C ILE A 446 -2.64 -26.51 5.74
N THR A 447 -2.90 -27.08 6.91
CA THR A 447 -1.99 -28.06 7.53
C THR A 447 -1.82 -29.31 6.66
N THR A 448 -2.87 -29.76 5.96
CA THR A 448 -2.81 -30.97 5.11
C THR A 448 -2.08 -30.80 3.78
N ILE A 449 -1.94 -29.57 3.28
CA ILE A 449 -1.25 -29.32 1.98
C ILE A 449 0.27 -29.15 2.14
N LEU A 450 0.75 -29.08 3.38
CA LEU A 450 2.16 -29.00 3.78
C LEU A 450 2.63 -30.40 4.20
N PRO A 451 3.24 -31.20 3.30
CA PRO A 451 3.66 -32.58 3.57
C PRO A 451 4.65 -32.68 4.73
#